data_AF-A0A0C1JJX0-F1
#
_entry.id   AF-A0A0C1JJX0-F1
#
_cell.length_a   1.000
_cell.length_b   1.000
_cell.length_c   1.000
_cell.angle_alpha   90.00
_cell.angle_beta   90.00
_cell.angle_gamma   90.00
#
_symmetry.space_group_name_H-M   'P 1'
#
loop_
_entity.id
_entity.type
_entity.pdbx_description
1 polymer ?
#
loop_
_entity_poly.entity_id
_entity_poly.type
_entity_poly.pdbx_seq_one_letter_code
_entity_poly.pdbx_strand_id
1 'polypeptide(L)' 'MIGGAAGNSDLTGRKIVVYTYKRKGRYGGGAFSGKVFSKVGRSACYAARYIE' A
#
# COMPACT_ATOMS: atom_id res chain seq x y z
N MET A 1 6.79 0.29 28.86
CA MET A 1 6.55 -0.62 27.71
C MET A 1 7.11 0.03 26.46
N ILE A 2 8.00 -0.65 25.73
CA ILE A 2 8.60 -0.11 24.50
C ILE A 2 7.65 -0.40 23.34
N GLY A 3 7.30 0.62 22.55
CA GLY A 3 6.46 0.53 21.36
C GLY A 3 6.99 1.39 20.22
N GLY A 4 6.35 1.32 19.04
CA GLY A 4 6.79 2.06 17.85
C GLY A 4 8.06 1.48 17.21
N ALA A 5 8.76 2.28 16.42
CA ALA A 5 9.94 1.84 15.67
C ALA A 5 11.11 1.35 16.56
N ALA A 6 11.14 1.78 17.83
CA ALA A 6 12.12 1.29 18.81
C ALA A 6 11.87 -0.17 19.25
N GLY A 7 10.63 -0.67 19.10
CA GLY A 7 10.25 -2.04 19.47
C GLY A 7 9.99 -2.97 18.29
N ASN A 8 9.97 -2.46 17.05
CA ASN A 8 9.72 -3.22 15.82
C ASN A 8 10.40 -2.58 14.61
N SER A 9 10.87 -3.40 13.67
CA SER A 9 11.39 -2.91 12.39
C SER A 9 10.25 -2.76 11.36
N ASP A 10 9.88 -1.53 11.05
CA ASP A 10 8.90 -1.20 10.02
C ASP A 10 9.57 -0.89 8.66
N LEU A 11 8.93 -1.32 7.57
CA LEU A 11 9.42 -1.11 6.20
C LEU A 11 8.31 -0.56 5.30
N THR A 12 8.69 0.34 4.39
CA THR A 12 7.79 0.93 3.39
C THR A 12 7.12 -0.16 2.56
N GLY A 13 5.80 -0.05 2.38
CA GLY A 13 5.04 -1.01 1.56
C GLY A 13 4.63 -2.30 2.28
N ARG A 14 4.84 -2.46 3.59
CA ARG A 14 4.40 -3.67 4.32
C ARG A 14 2.94 -3.68 4.77
N LYS A 15 2.16 -2.66 4.44
CA LYS A 15 0.72 -2.56 4.80
C LYS A 15 -0.21 -2.41 3.58
N ILE A 16 0.18 -2.93 2.41
CA ILE A 16 -0.57 -2.81 1.13
C ILE A 16 -2.05 -3.25 1.25
N VAL A 17 -2.29 -4.34 1.97
CA VAL A 17 -3.65 -4.87 2.18
C VAL A 17 -4.53 -3.91 2.99
N VAL A 18 -3.92 -3.24 3.97
CA VAL A 18 -4.58 -2.23 4.80
C VAL A 18 -4.84 -0.95 4.00
N TYR A 19 -3.92 -0.60 3.09
CA TYR A 19 -4.00 0.60 2.26
C TYR A 19 -4.94 0.51 1.04
N THR A 20 -5.42 -0.68 0.71
CA THR A 20 -6.40 -0.89 -0.38
C THR A 20 -7.79 -1.06 0.20
N TYR A 21 -8.40 -2.23 0.04
CA TYR A 21 -9.78 -2.51 0.43
C TYR A 21 -9.88 -3.22 1.78
N LYS A 22 -8.83 -3.18 2.62
CA LYS A 22 -8.80 -3.85 3.94
C LYS A 22 -9.22 -5.33 3.87
N ARG A 23 -8.66 -6.07 2.90
CA ARG A 23 -8.99 -7.48 2.56
C ARG A 23 -10.34 -7.70 1.87
N LYS A 24 -11.13 -6.66 1.60
CA LYS A 24 -12.36 -6.75 0.82
C LYS A 24 -12.02 -6.82 -0.67
N GLY A 25 -11.73 -8.01 -1.17
CA GLY A 25 -11.39 -8.25 -2.58
C GLY A 25 -9.91 -8.56 -2.83
N ARG A 26 -9.58 -8.78 -4.12
CA ARG A 26 -8.23 -9.13 -4.56
C ARG A 26 -7.39 -7.86 -4.73
N TYR A 27 -6.11 -7.92 -4.41
CA TYR A 27 -5.17 -6.79 -4.56
C TYR A 27 -3.91 -7.25 -5.30
N GLY A 28 -3.38 -6.41 -6.19
CA GLY A 28 -2.29 -6.75 -7.12
C GLY A 28 -0.87 -6.74 -6.52
N GLY A 29 -0.71 -6.62 -5.20
CA GLY A 29 0.59 -6.73 -4.52
C GLY A 29 1.56 -5.54 -4.62
N GLY A 30 1.19 -4.45 -5.30
CA GLY A 30 2.05 -3.26 -5.45
C GLY A 30 2.03 -2.31 -4.25
N ALA A 31 3.20 -1.92 -3.73
CA ALA A 31 3.34 -0.81 -2.78
C ALA A 31 3.08 0.55 -3.44
N PHE A 32 2.41 1.46 -2.73
CA PHE A 32 2.16 2.84 -3.18
C PHE A 32 3.27 3.80 -2.75
N SER A 33 3.64 3.75 -1.47
CA SER A 33 4.63 4.64 -0.88
C SER A 33 6.02 4.42 -1.49
N GLY A 34 6.77 5.51 -1.68
CA GLY A 34 8.08 5.50 -2.32
C GLY A 34 8.08 5.42 -3.86
N LYS A 35 6.91 5.32 -4.50
CA LYS A 35 6.80 5.33 -5.97
C LYS A 35 6.31 6.66 -6.52
N VAL A 36 6.99 7.12 -7.57
CA VAL A 36 6.57 8.24 -8.42
C VAL A 36 5.29 7.90 -9.20
N PHE A 37 4.53 8.92 -9.58
CA PHE A 37 3.21 8.79 -10.21
C PHE A 37 3.22 7.99 -11.51
N SER A 38 4.33 7.99 -12.25
CA SER A 38 4.48 7.22 -13.49
C SER A 38 4.53 5.71 -13.28
N LYS A 39 4.78 5.21 -12.05
CA LYS A 39 4.89 3.77 -11.81
C LYS A 39 3.50 3.14 -11.72
N VAL A 40 3.22 2.23 -12.66
CA VAL A 40 1.91 1.56 -12.88
C VAL A 40 1.31 0.96 -11.60
N GLY A 41 2.13 0.43 -10.70
CA GLY A 41 1.65 -0.12 -9.42
C GLY A 41 0.96 0.89 -8.50
N ARG A 42 1.11 2.20 -8.75
CA ARG A 42 0.41 3.29 -8.04
C ARG A 42 -0.65 3.93 -8.93
N SER A 43 -0.32 4.31 -10.16
CA SER A 43 -1.26 5.01 -11.06
C SER A 43 -2.44 4.14 -11.50
N ALA A 44 -2.20 2.89 -11.92
CA ALA A 44 -3.28 2.02 -12.36
C ALA A 44 -4.21 1.60 -11.21
N CYS A 45 -3.67 1.48 -10.00
CA CYS A 45 -4.50 1.20 -8.82
C CYS A 45 -5.42 2.37 -8.47
N TYR A 46 -4.95 3.62 -8.62
CA TYR A 46 -5.83 4.79 -8.48
C TYR A 46 -6.84 4.90 -9.62
N ALA A 47 -6.45 4.58 -10.86
CA ALA A 47 -7.37 4.59 -11.99
C ALA A 47 -8.49 3.55 -11.83
N ALA A 48 -8.16 2.32 -11.43
CA ALA A 48 -9.15 1.28 -11.15
C ALA A 48 -10.12 1.69 -10.03
N ARG A 49 -9.63 2.33 -8.96
CA ARG A 49 -10.47 2.87 -7.89
C ARG A 49 -11.38 4.02 -8.33
N TYR A 50 -10.98 4.79 -9.35
CA TYR A 50 -11.77 5.91 -9.86
C TYR A 50 -12.90 5.45 -10.80
N ILE A 51 -12.71 4.33 -11.47
CA ILE A 51 -13.70 3.73 -12.38
C ILE A 51 -14.76 2.92 -11.59
N GLU A 52 -14.38 2.38 -10.42
CA GLU A 52 -15.32 1.84 -9.41
C GLU A 52 -16.20 2.92 -8.77
#